data_AF-A0A935RLS3-F1
#
_entry.id   AF-A0A935RLS3-F1
#
_cell.length_a   1.000
_cell.length_b   1.000
_cell.length_c   1.000
_cell.angle_alpha   90.00
_cell.angle_beta   90.00
_cell.angle_gamma   90.00
#
_symmetry.space_group_name_H-M   'P 1'
#
loop_
_entity.id
_entity.type
_entity.pdbx_description
1 polymer ?
#
loop_
_entity_poly.entity_id
_entity_poly.type
_entity_poly.pdbx_seq_one_letter_code
_entity_poly.pdbx_strand_id
1 'polypeptide(L)'
;MIVASGTGSGKTECFMVPILDRLVRQREEQQSKLTGVRALFLYPLNALINSQRERLRAWTHEFGSDIRFCLYNGNTPESQKGHVHNATPNEVVDRRTLRSQPPPILVTNASMLEYMLVRTIDAPILEHSRGKLEWIVS
;
A
#
# COMPACT_ATOMS: atom_id res chain seq x y z
N MET A 1 6.36 -14.82 -0.78
CA MET A 1 6.53 -15.46 0.55
C MET A 1 5.40 -14.99 1.45
N ILE A 2 4.66 -15.89 2.10
CA ILE A 2 3.61 -15.55 3.06
C ILE A 2 4.26 -15.54 4.44
N VAL A 3 4.22 -14.42 5.15
CA VAL A 3 4.72 -14.34 6.53
C VAL A 3 3.58 -13.86 7.41
N ALA A 4 3.08 -14.76 8.25
CA ALA A 4 2.12 -14.45 9.30
C ALA A 4 2.88 -14.24 10.61
N SER A 5 2.71 -13.12 11.29
CA SER A 5 3.32 -12.88 12.60
C SER A 5 2.37 -12.17 13.55
N GLY A 6 2.07 -12.83 14.67
CA GLY A 6 1.28 -12.29 15.77
C GLY A 6 1.86 -10.99 16.33
N THR A 7 0.93 -10.12 16.73
CA THR A 7 1.10 -8.78 17.29
C THR A 7 2.35 -8.57 18.14
N GLY A 8 3.27 -7.71 17.68
CA GLY A 8 4.42 -7.25 18.45
C GLY A 8 5.14 -6.10 17.74
N SER A 9 5.12 -4.92 18.36
CA SER A 9 5.45 -3.57 17.84
C SER A 9 6.85 -3.36 17.22
N GLY A 10 7.74 -4.37 17.27
CA GLY A 10 9.12 -4.30 16.76
C GLY A 10 9.39 -5.04 15.45
N LYS A 11 8.44 -5.79 14.86
CA LYS A 11 8.72 -6.60 13.63
C LYS A 11 8.41 -5.90 12.31
N THR A 12 7.51 -4.90 12.31
CA THR A 12 7.19 -4.15 11.09
C THR A 12 8.45 -3.52 10.47
N GLU A 13 9.41 -3.07 11.30
CA GLU A 13 10.71 -2.55 10.85
C GLU A 13 11.56 -3.61 10.12
N CYS A 14 11.61 -4.85 10.64
CA CYS A 14 12.36 -5.95 10.00
C CYS A 14 11.82 -6.32 8.62
N PHE A 15 10.53 -6.12 8.36
CA PHE A 15 9.92 -6.40 7.04
C PHE A 15 9.98 -5.21 6.10
N MET A 16 9.88 -4.00 6.64
CA MET A 16 9.85 -2.79 5.82
C MET A 16 11.18 -2.51 5.13
N VAL A 17 12.31 -2.71 5.83
CA VAL A 17 13.64 -2.48 5.23
C VAL A 17 13.86 -3.33 3.96
N PRO A 18 13.70 -4.67 3.97
CA PRO A 18 13.89 -5.47 2.75
C PRO A 18 12.83 -5.21 1.68
N ILE A 19 11.58 -4.90 2.06
CA ILE A 19 10.55 -4.50 1.09
C ILE A 19 10.95 -3.20 0.40
N LEU A 20 11.37 -2.18 1.14
CA LEU A 20 11.78 -0.90 0.56
C LEU A 20 13.02 -1.04 -0.32
N ASP A 21 14.06 -1.78 0.11
CA ASP A 21 15.24 -2.05 -0.73
C ASP A 21 14.85 -2.67 -2.07
N ARG A 22 13.97 -3.69 -2.06
CA ARG A 22 13.44 -4.25 -3.30
C ARG A 22 12.75 -3.20 -4.15
N LEU A 23 11.80 -2.46 -3.58
CA LEU A 23 10.99 -1.50 -4.32
C LEU A 23 11.89 -0.42 -4.96
N VAL A 24 12.90 0.07 -4.24
CA VAL A 24 13.87 1.02 -4.77
C VAL A 24 14.61 0.44 -5.98
N ARG A 25 15.17 -0.78 -5.86
CA ARG A 25 15.83 -1.46 -6.99
C ARG A 25 14.92 -1.64 -8.19
N GLN A 26 13.66 -2.04 -7.96
CA GLN A 26 12.69 -2.20 -9.04
C GLN A 26 12.37 -0.88 -9.75
N ARG A 27 12.30 0.23 -9.00
CA ARG A 27 12.07 1.55 -9.57
C ARG A 27 13.24 1.98 -10.43
N GLU A 28 14.47 1.72 -9.97
CA GLU A 28 15.70 1.98 -10.73
C GLU A 28 15.77 1.14 -12.02
N GLU A 29 15.44 -0.15 -11.94
CA GLU A 29 15.39 -1.07 -13.09
C GLU A 29 14.32 -0.66 -14.12
N GLN A 30 13.14 -0.26 -13.66
CA GLN A 30 12.00 0.08 -14.54
C GLN A 30 12.05 1.53 -15.05
N GLN A 31 12.92 2.38 -14.50
CA GLN A 31 13.03 3.81 -14.77
C GLN A 31 11.69 4.54 -14.81
N SER A 32 10.71 4.05 -14.05
CA SER A 32 9.33 4.53 -14.07
C SER A 32 8.67 4.29 -12.73
N LYS A 33 7.58 5.03 -12.49
CA LYS A 33 6.82 4.95 -11.25
C LYS A 33 6.23 3.55 -11.06
N LEU A 34 6.41 2.98 -9.87
CA LEU A 34 5.86 1.67 -9.57
C LEU A 34 4.33 1.74 -9.47
N THR A 35 3.67 0.97 -10.35
CA THR A 35 2.21 0.78 -10.34
C THR A 35 1.88 -0.71 -10.20
N GLY A 36 0.93 -1.00 -9.32
CA GLY A 36 0.53 -2.36 -8.91
C GLY A 36 1.11 -2.72 -7.55
N VAL A 37 0.31 -3.42 -6.74
CA VAL A 37 0.65 -3.85 -5.38
C VAL A 37 1.71 -4.96 -5.43
N ARG A 38 2.79 -4.76 -4.68
CA ARG A 38 3.92 -5.70 -4.54
C ARG A 38 4.04 -6.23 -3.12
N ALA A 39 3.69 -5.41 -2.13
CA ALA A 39 3.57 -5.81 -0.74
C ALA A 39 2.16 -5.50 -0.21
N LEU A 40 1.47 -6.54 0.27
CA LEU A 40 0.15 -6.46 0.89
C LEU A 40 0.28 -6.69 2.40
N PHE A 41 -0.13 -5.72 3.19
CA PHE A 41 -0.22 -5.81 4.64
C PHE A 41 -1.68 -5.95 5.06
N LEU A 42 -1.98 -7.00 5.82
CA LEU A 42 -3.29 -7.28 6.36
C LEU A 42 -3.29 -7.02 7.86
N TYR A 43 -4.13 -6.08 8.30
CA TYR A 43 -4.35 -5.79 9.71
C TYR A 43 -5.81 -6.11 10.09
N PRO A 44 -6.04 -6.65 11.30
CA PRO A 44 -7.38 -7.06 11.71
C PRO A 44 -8.31 -5.87 12.01
N LEU A 45 -7.77 -4.69 12.37
CA LEU A 45 -8.54 -3.54 12.82
C LEU A 45 -8.11 -2.25 12.12
N ASN A 46 -9.09 -1.40 11.74
CA ASN A 46 -8.82 -0.08 11.14
C ASN A 46 -7.96 0.83 12.04
N ALA A 47 -8.10 0.70 13.37
CA ALA A 47 -7.28 1.44 14.32
C ALA A 47 -5.78 1.14 14.16
N LEU A 48 -5.44 -0.13 13.91
CA LEU A 48 -4.05 -0.55 13.68
C LEU A 48 -3.53 -0.05 12.32
N ILE A 49 -4.38 -0.05 11.29
CA ILE A 49 -4.04 0.52 9.98
C ILE A 49 -3.68 2.00 10.15
N ASN A 50 -4.51 2.76 10.86
CA ASN A 50 -4.28 4.18 11.09
C ASN A 50 -3.03 4.43 11.93
N SER A 51 -2.74 3.60 12.93
CA SER A 51 -1.52 3.73 13.74
C SER A 51 -0.25 3.44 12.94
N GLN A 52 -0.34 2.72 11.81
CA GLN A 52 0.81 2.54 10.91
C GLN A 52 0.99 3.69 9.91
N ARG A 53 0.03 4.61 9.77
CA ARG A 53 0.11 5.72 8.80
C ARG A 53 1.38 6.53 8.98
N GLU A 54 1.62 7.00 10.21
CA GLU A 54 2.75 7.88 10.52
C GLU A 54 4.08 7.18 10.26
N ARG A 55 4.18 5.90 10.62
CA ARG A 55 5.36 5.08 10.34
C ARG A 55 5.60 4.91 8.84
N LEU A 56 4.56 4.57 8.06
CA LEU A 56 4.67 4.42 6.61
C LEU A 56 4.99 5.73 5.91
N ARG A 57 4.44 6.85 6.39
CA ARG A 57 4.82 8.18 5.91
C ARG A 57 6.29 8.43 6.18
N ALA A 58 6.78 8.20 7.39
CA ALA A 58 8.18 8.40 7.75
C ALA A 58 9.11 7.53 6.90
N TRP A 59 8.78 6.24 6.72
CA TRP A 59 9.59 5.33 5.91
C TRP A 59 9.59 5.64 4.41
N THR A 60 8.52 6.23 3.88
CA THR A 60 8.40 6.51 2.45
C THR A 60 8.66 7.97 2.07
N HIS A 61 8.80 8.86 3.06
CA HIS A 61 8.97 10.30 2.87
C HIS A 61 10.14 10.64 1.95
N GLU A 62 11.32 10.06 2.21
CA GLU A 62 12.55 10.32 1.47
C GLU A 62 12.48 9.90 -0.01
N PHE A 63 11.54 9.02 -0.36
CA PHE A 63 11.33 8.58 -1.74
C PHE A 63 10.29 9.41 -2.50
N GLY A 64 9.66 10.41 -1.85
CA GLY A 64 8.66 11.28 -2.48
C GLY A 64 7.56 10.49 -3.20
N SER A 65 7.43 10.68 -4.51
CA SER A 65 6.39 10.00 -5.31
C SER A 65 6.81 8.67 -5.94
N ASP A 66 8.06 8.26 -5.72
CA ASP A 66 8.64 7.05 -6.31
C ASP A 66 8.19 5.79 -5.60
N ILE A 67 8.24 5.80 -4.26
CA ILE A 67 7.75 4.71 -3.41
C ILE A 67 6.52 5.20 -2.67
N ARG A 68 5.36 4.66 -3.06
CA ARG A 68 4.06 5.05 -2.50
C ARG A 68 3.43 3.94 -1.69
N PHE A 69 2.50 4.32 -0.81
CA PHE A 69 1.64 3.40 -0.09
C PHE A 69 0.18 3.85 -0.10
N CYS A 70 -0.74 2.95 0.23
CA CYS A 70 -2.15 3.27 0.50
C CYS A 70 -2.64 2.55 1.75
N LEU A 71 -3.45 3.25 2.55
CA LEU A 71 -4.26 2.65 3.61
C LEU A 71 -5.69 2.49 3.10
N TYR A 72 -6.02 1.29 2.63
CA TYR A 72 -7.32 0.97 2.06
C TYR A 72 -8.23 0.33 3.10
N ASN A 73 -9.23 1.07 3.56
CA ASN A 73 -10.21 0.62 4.54
C ASN A 73 -11.61 1.21 4.24
N GLY A 74 -12.57 0.91 5.11
CA GLY A 74 -13.95 1.40 4.98
C GLY A 74 -14.07 2.93 4.95
N ASN A 75 -13.10 3.66 5.51
CA ASN A 75 -13.09 5.11 5.61
C ASN A 75 -12.32 5.79 4.47
N THR A 76 -11.69 5.03 3.56
CA THR A 76 -10.99 5.61 2.40
C THR A 76 -12.01 6.32 1.50
N PRO A 77 -11.90 7.64 1.28
CA PRO A 77 -12.85 8.40 0.48
C PRO A 77 -12.78 7.98 -0.99
N GLU A 78 -13.89 8.18 -1.71
CA GLU A 78 -13.94 7.84 -3.14
C GLU A 78 -13.02 8.73 -3.99
N SER A 79 -12.97 10.02 -3.67
CA SER A 79 -12.06 11.00 -4.29
C SER A 79 -11.65 12.04 -3.25
N GLN A 80 -10.38 12.45 -3.25
CA GLN A 80 -9.88 13.50 -2.37
C GLN A 80 -9.47 14.76 -3.15
N LYS A 81 -9.50 15.93 -2.49
CA LYS A 81 -9.08 17.20 -3.09
C LYS A 81 -7.59 17.19 -3.44
N GLY A 82 -7.21 17.90 -4.51
CA GLY A 82 -5.83 17.97 -5.01
C GLY A 82 -4.81 18.50 -4.00
N HIS A 83 -5.18 19.44 -3.12
CA HIS A 83 -4.28 19.96 -2.09
C HIS A 83 -3.75 18.87 -1.13
N VAL A 84 -4.55 17.85 -0.83
CA VAL A 84 -4.14 16.75 0.05
C VAL A 84 -3.13 15.84 -0.65
N HIS A 85 -3.28 15.61 -1.95
CA HIS A 85 -2.33 14.85 -2.75
C HIS A 85 -0.95 15.51 -2.78
N ASN A 86 -0.92 16.83 -2.97
CA ASN A 86 0.34 17.58 -3.01
C ASN A 86 1.05 17.61 -1.65
N ALA A 87 0.30 17.61 -0.55
CA ALA A 87 0.87 17.57 0.79
C ALA A 87 1.46 16.19 1.16
N THR A 88 1.06 15.13 0.45
CA THR A 88 1.43 13.74 0.78
C THR A 88 1.74 12.92 -0.49
N PRO A 89 2.81 13.24 -1.22
CA PRO A 89 3.10 12.65 -2.53
C PRO A 89 3.36 11.14 -2.49
N ASN A 90 3.72 10.61 -1.32
CA ASN A 90 3.96 9.20 -1.02
C ASN A 90 2.69 8.42 -0.59
N GLU A 91 1.58 9.09 -0.25
CA GLU A 91 0.34 8.42 0.17
C GLU A 91 -0.77 8.56 -0.88
N VAL A 92 -1.32 7.42 -1.30
CA VAL A 92 -2.57 7.39 -2.07
C VAL A 92 -3.73 7.41 -1.11
N VAL A 93 -4.49 8.51 -1.12
CA VAL A 93 -5.49 8.83 -0.11
C VAL A 93 -6.95 8.58 -0.52
N ASP A 94 -7.21 8.19 -1.77
CA ASP A 94 -8.56 7.90 -2.25
C ASP A 94 -8.67 6.67 -3.17
N ARG A 95 -9.90 6.16 -3.28
CA ARG A 95 -10.22 4.94 -4.04
C ARG A 95 -10.03 5.12 -5.54
N ARG A 96 -10.38 6.29 -6.09
CA ARG A 96 -10.23 6.57 -7.52
C ARG A 96 -8.77 6.47 -7.96
N THR A 97 -7.86 7.06 -7.20
CA THR A 97 -6.41 7.02 -7.44
C THR A 97 -5.84 5.65 -7.14
N LEU A 98 -6.32 4.98 -6.09
CA LEU A 98 -5.93 3.60 -5.80
C LEU A 98 -6.26 2.65 -6.96
N ARG A 99 -7.43 2.77 -7.59
CA ARG A 99 -7.84 1.92 -8.72
C ARG A 99 -7.07 2.22 -10.00
N SER A 100 -6.81 3.50 -10.28
CA SER A 100 -6.14 3.92 -11.52
C SER A 100 -4.61 3.77 -11.46
N GLN A 101 -4.01 3.98 -10.29
CA GLN A 101 -2.56 3.91 -10.07
C GLN A 101 -2.23 3.24 -8.73
N PRO A 102 -2.53 1.94 -8.55
CA PRO A 102 -2.26 1.26 -7.27
C PRO A 102 -0.80 1.42 -6.85
N PRO A 103 -0.52 1.79 -5.59
CA PRO A 103 0.85 1.89 -5.10
C PRO A 103 1.47 0.51 -4.86
N PRO A 104 2.81 0.42 -4.80
CA PRO A 104 3.51 -0.83 -4.53
C PRO A 104 3.23 -1.39 -3.12
N ILE A 105 2.88 -0.55 -2.15
CA ILE A 105 2.54 -0.96 -0.78
C ILE A 105 1.04 -0.73 -0.54
N LEU A 106 0.31 -1.78 -0.19
CA LEU A 106 -1.10 -1.68 0.20
C LEU A 106 -1.30 -2.22 1.60
N VAL A 107 -1.93 -1.43 2.46
CA VAL A 107 -2.33 -1.83 3.81
C VAL A 107 -3.84 -1.89 3.87
N THR A 108 -4.39 -3.03 4.27
CA THR A 108 -5.84 -3.24 4.30
C THR A 108 -6.24 -4.25 5.36
N ASN A 109 -7.52 -4.61 5.40
CA ASN A 109 -8.06 -5.66 6.27
C ASN A 109 -8.73 -6.76 5.42
N ALA A 110 -9.07 -7.89 6.05
CA ALA A 110 -9.66 -9.04 5.36
C ALA A 110 -10.97 -8.67 4.62
N SER A 111 -11.85 -7.90 5.25
CA SER A 111 -13.13 -7.48 4.65
C SER A 111 -12.94 -6.63 3.39
N MET A 112 -11.96 -5.72 3.40
CA MET A 112 -11.65 -4.91 2.21
C MET A 112 -10.96 -5.73 1.13
N LEU A 113 -10.13 -6.70 1.49
CA LEU A 113 -9.56 -7.64 0.53
C LEU A 113 -10.65 -8.47 -0.17
N GLU A 114 -11.61 -9.00 0.59
CA GLU A 114 -12.79 -9.68 0.04
C GLU A 114 -13.58 -8.76 -0.90
N TYR A 115 -13.80 -7.50 -0.51
CA TYR A 115 -14.44 -6.52 -1.39
C TYR A 115 -13.66 -6.29 -2.68
N MET A 116 -12.32 -6.19 -2.64
CA MET A 116 -11.52 -6.06 -3.86
C MET A 116 -11.66 -7.27 -4.79
N LEU A 117 -11.82 -8.47 -4.24
CA LEU A 117 -11.98 -9.70 -5.02
C LEU A 117 -13.37 -9.82 -5.67
N VAL A 118 -14.41 -9.27 -5.04
CA VAL A 118 -15.81 -9.46 -5.48
C VAL A 118 -16.34 -8.26 -6.25
N ARG A 119 -15.91 -7.04 -5.94
CA ARG A 119 -16.45 -5.82 -6.55
C ARG A 119 -15.75 -5.49 -7.86
N THR A 120 -16.50 -5.46 -8.95
CA THR A 120 -16.00 -5.09 -10.29
C THR A 120 -15.32 -3.72 -10.29
N ILE A 121 -15.79 -2.75 -9.49
CA ILE A 121 -15.18 -1.42 -9.42
C ILE A 121 -13.75 -1.44 -8.87
N ASP A 122 -13.42 -2.41 -8.02
CA ASP A 122 -12.11 -2.54 -7.40
C ASP A 122 -11.19 -3.52 -8.18
N ALA A 123 -11.73 -4.23 -9.18
CA ALA A 123 -10.98 -5.15 -10.06
C ALA A 123 -9.71 -4.53 -10.69
N PRO A 124 -9.68 -3.25 -11.11
CA PRO A 124 -8.46 -2.63 -11.62
C PRO A 124 -7.28 -2.73 -10.65
N ILE A 125 -7.50 -2.71 -9.33
CA ILE A 125 -6.42 -2.86 -8.35
C ILE A 125 -5.71 -4.19 -8.55
N LEU A 126 -6.47 -5.27 -8.71
CA LEU A 126 -5.94 -6.63 -8.90
C LEU A 126 -5.32 -6.81 -10.28
N GLU A 127 -5.93 -6.26 -11.33
CA GLU A 127 -5.42 -6.33 -12.71
C GLU A 127 -4.05 -5.68 -12.83
N HIS A 128 -3.88 -4.46 -12.30
CA HIS A 128 -2.60 -3.76 -12.29
C HIS A 128 -1.55 -4.48 -11.42
N SER A 129 -1.98 -5.28 -10.45
CA SER A 129 -1.11 -6.00 -9.51
C SER A 129 -0.80 -7.44 -9.95
N ARG A 130 -1.40 -7.91 -11.05
CA ARG A 130 -1.26 -9.29 -11.53
C ARG A 130 0.20 -9.63 -11.82
N GLY A 131 0.70 -10.68 -11.16
CA GLY A 131 2.08 -11.14 -11.29
C GLY A 131 3.14 -10.26 -10.63
N LYS A 132 2.75 -9.24 -9.84
CA LYS A 132 3.68 -8.31 -9.16
C LYS A 132 3.74 -8.49 -7.64
N LEU A 133 2.78 -9.20 -7.06
CA LEU A 133 2.71 -9.43 -5.61
C LEU A 133 3.83 -10.38 -5.16
N GLU A 134 4.72 -9.89 -4.29
CA GLU A 134 5.89 -10.61 -3.79
C GLU A 134 5.75 -10.91 -2.27
N TRP A 135 5.10 -10.02 -1.52
CA TRP A 135 4.90 -10.12 -0.07
C TRP A 135 3.44 -10.04 0.36
N ILE A 136 3.07 -10.93 1.27
CA ILE A 136 1.85 -10.83 2.08
C ILE A 136 2.30 -10.89 3.55
N VAL A 137 1.97 -9.85 4.31
CA VAL A 137 2.29 -9.69 5.72
C VAL A 137 0.98 -9.62 6.50
N SER A 138 0.78 -10.50 7.47
CA SER A 138 -0.44 -10.57 8.31
C SER A 138 -0.13 -10.71 9.79
#